data_AF-A0A5C6EXC8-F1
#
_entry.id   AF-A0A5C6EXC8-F1
#
_cell.length_a   1.000
_cell.length_b   1.000
_cell.length_c   1.000
_cell.angle_alpha   90.00
_cell.angle_beta   90.00
_cell.angle_gamma   90.00
#
_symmetry.space_group_name_H-M   'P 1'
#
loop_
_entity.id
_entity.type
_entity.pdbx_description
1 polymer ?
#
loop_
_entity_poly.entity_id
_entity_poly.type
_entity_poly.pdbx_seq_one_letter_code
_entity_poly.pdbx_strand_id
1 'polypeptide(L)'
;MNLVKAEKRLLEILLQKSFKYNEKPIFKLVSGRMSNYYINCKTTTLDPEAMLLIGHLFYNKVKALHINAIGGLTLGADPIAFATAMVSGMQDDAINAFVVRKKAKEHGLMKWLEGNIREGDRVVIVDDVVTTGQSTIDAIDHARESKLNVLKAIALVDRQEGGRENIERKKVLFESVFTRDDLMSVYKRT
;
A
#
# COMPACT_ATOMS: atom_id res chain seq x y z
N MET A 1 9.50 18.79 -0.64
CA MET A 1 10.28 17.77 0.12
C MET A 1 11.31 17.13 -0.81
N ASN A 2 12.54 16.87 -0.36
CA ASN A 2 13.52 16.10 -1.15
C ASN A 2 13.16 14.60 -1.06
N LEU A 3 12.76 14.01 -2.18
CA LEU A 3 12.23 12.64 -2.21
C LEU A 3 13.28 11.58 -1.89
N VAL A 4 14.52 11.74 -2.33
CA VAL A 4 15.62 10.80 -2.03
C VAL A 4 15.90 10.74 -0.54
N LYS A 5 15.93 11.91 0.13
CA LYS A 5 16.08 11.97 1.59
C LYS A 5 14.89 11.35 2.31
N ALA A 6 13.68 11.54 1.79
CA ALA A 6 12.47 10.97 2.36
C ALA A 6 12.41 9.44 2.22
N GLU A 7 12.78 8.89 1.06
CA GLU A 7 12.87 7.44 0.84
C GLU A 7 13.88 6.81 1.81
N LYS A 8 15.07 7.40 1.92
CA LYS A 8 16.09 6.93 2.86
C LYS A 8 15.56 6.95 4.31
N ARG A 9 14.95 8.06 4.74
CA ARG A 9 14.43 8.19 6.11
C ARG A 9 13.30 7.21 6.39
N LEU A 10 12.38 7.03 5.44
CA LEU A 10 11.29 6.07 5.59
C LEU A 10 11.81 4.63 5.68
N LEU A 11 12.84 4.29 4.90
CA LEU A 11 13.50 2.98 4.96
C LEU A 11 14.12 2.72 6.35
N GLU A 12 14.77 3.72 6.95
CA GLU A 12 15.29 3.63 8.32
C GLU A 12 14.17 3.37 9.34
N ILE A 13 13.04 4.10 9.24
CA ILE A 13 11.89 3.89 10.14
C ILE A 13 11.28 2.50 9.95
N LEU A 14 11.20 2.01 8.71
CA LEU A 14 10.74 0.64 8.42
C LEU A 14 11.62 -0.41 9.09
N LEU A 15 12.95 -0.26 9.02
CA LEU A 15 13.87 -1.19 9.67
C LEU A 15 13.73 -1.19 11.19
N GLN A 16 13.55 -0.01 11.78
CA GLN A 16 13.43 0.13 13.24
C GLN A 16 12.09 -0.41 13.77
N LYS A 17 10.99 -0.19 13.04
CA LYS A 17 9.63 -0.42 13.57
C LYS A 17 8.90 -1.61 12.95
N SER A 18 9.21 -1.95 11.71
CA SER A 18 8.39 -2.85 10.89
C SER A 18 9.11 -4.12 10.45
N PHE A 19 10.43 -4.21 10.62
CA PHE A 19 11.25 -5.34 10.20
C PHE A 19 11.88 -6.06 11.39
N LYS A 20 11.82 -7.39 11.37
CA LYS A 20 12.57 -8.25 12.31
C LYS A 20 13.25 -9.36 11.53
N TYR A 21 14.46 -9.73 11.94
CA TYR A 21 15.23 -10.83 11.35
C TYR A 21 15.73 -11.80 12.42
N ASN A 22 15.85 -13.07 12.05
CA ASN A 22 16.50 -14.11 12.83
C ASN A 22 17.21 -15.09 11.88
N GLU A 23 18.39 -15.57 12.27
CA GLU A 23 19.15 -16.56 11.50
C GLU A 23 18.40 -17.88 11.32
N LYS A 24 17.54 -18.24 12.27
CA LYS A 24 16.62 -19.38 12.17
C LYS A 24 15.24 -18.91 11.72
N PRO A 25 14.50 -19.71 10.92
CA PRO A 25 13.15 -19.36 10.52
C PRO A 25 12.19 -19.53 11.69
N ILE A 26 12.06 -18.51 12.54
CA ILE A 26 11.22 -18.53 13.75
C ILE A 26 9.89 -17.79 13.59
N PHE A 27 9.72 -17.01 12.53
CA PHE A 27 8.50 -16.25 12.31
C PHE A 27 7.48 -17.08 11.53
N LYS A 28 6.35 -17.42 12.18
CA LYS A 28 5.25 -18.14 11.55
C LYS A 28 4.41 -17.19 10.68
N LEU A 29 4.32 -17.47 9.39
CA LEU A 29 3.49 -16.73 8.43
C LEU A 29 2.03 -17.22 8.48
N VAL A 30 1.10 -16.43 7.92
CA VAL A 30 -0.32 -16.82 7.77
C VAL A 30 -0.46 -18.11 6.95
N SER A 31 0.46 -18.36 6.00
CA SER A 31 0.53 -19.62 5.24
C SER A 31 0.95 -20.84 6.07
N GLY A 32 1.30 -20.67 7.35
CA GLY A 32 1.86 -21.71 8.21
C GLY A 32 3.37 -21.94 8.00
N ARG A 33 3.96 -21.40 6.93
CA ARG A 33 5.41 -21.45 6.67
C ARG A 33 6.19 -20.68 7.72
N MET A 34 7.41 -21.13 7.99
CA MET A 34 8.36 -20.43 8.85
C MET A 34 9.27 -19.53 8.02
N SER A 35 9.59 -18.34 8.55
CA SER A 35 10.38 -17.32 7.88
C SER A 35 11.48 -16.79 8.79
N ASN A 36 12.62 -16.44 8.19
CA ASN A 36 13.74 -15.76 8.85
C ASN A 36 13.47 -14.28 9.11
N TYR A 37 12.46 -13.72 8.45
CA TYR A 37 12.07 -12.32 8.62
C TYR A 37 10.58 -12.15 8.81
N TYR A 38 10.24 -11.08 9.53
CA TYR A 38 8.87 -10.61 9.74
C TYR A 38 8.78 -9.15 9.31
N ILE A 39 7.76 -8.84 8.50
CA ILE A 39 7.48 -7.49 8.01
C ILE A 39 6.04 -7.16 8.38
N ASN A 40 5.85 -6.12 9.19
CA ASN A 40 4.53 -5.57 9.52
C ASN A 40 4.60 -4.05 9.49
N CYS A 41 4.16 -3.46 8.37
CA CYS A 41 4.29 -2.03 8.13
C CYS A 41 3.33 -1.16 8.93
N LYS A 42 2.30 -1.71 9.61
CA LYS A 42 1.33 -0.92 10.38
C LYS A 42 1.97 -0.06 11.46
N THR A 43 3.05 -0.53 12.09
CA THR A 43 3.79 0.24 13.11
C THR A 43 4.53 1.44 12.50
N THR A 44 4.89 1.38 11.23
CA THR A 44 5.43 2.51 10.47
C THR A 44 4.32 3.35 9.84
N THR A 45 3.31 2.77 9.20
CA THR A 45 2.27 3.54 8.50
C THR A 45 1.36 4.34 9.45
N LEU A 46 1.36 4.02 10.75
CA LEU A 46 0.66 4.77 11.80
C LEU A 46 1.59 5.67 12.62
N ASP A 47 2.87 5.79 12.23
CA ASP A 47 3.81 6.72 12.85
C ASP A 47 3.72 8.11 12.19
N PRO A 48 3.68 9.21 12.96
CA PRO A 48 3.44 10.54 12.42
C PRO A 48 4.53 11.01 11.44
N GLU A 49 5.81 10.72 11.73
CA GLU A 49 6.91 11.08 10.82
C GLU A 49 6.80 10.28 9.53
N ALA A 50 6.62 8.96 9.65
CA ALA A 50 6.50 8.09 8.49
C ALA A 50 5.27 8.40 7.63
N MET A 51 4.11 8.74 8.23
CA MET A 51 2.91 9.14 7.49
C MET A 51 3.17 10.33 6.59
N LEU A 52 3.89 11.35 7.07
CA LEU A 52 4.27 12.51 6.25
C LEU A 52 5.11 12.08 5.04
N LEU A 53 6.11 11.22 5.26
CA LEU A 53 6.98 10.72 4.19
C LEU A 53 6.20 9.87 3.18
N ILE A 54 5.35 8.95 3.67
CA ILE A 54 4.48 8.09 2.87
C ILE A 54 3.58 8.95 1.98
N GLY A 55 2.88 9.93 2.54
CA GLY A 55 1.94 10.76 1.79
C GLY A 55 2.61 11.46 0.61
N HIS A 56 3.79 12.05 0.82
CA HIS A 56 4.53 12.69 -0.27
C HIS A 56 5.10 11.71 -1.30
N LEU A 57 5.60 10.54 -0.88
CA LEU A 57 6.15 9.54 -1.79
C LEU A 57 5.06 8.92 -2.68
N PHE A 58 3.93 8.56 -2.09
CA PHE A 58 2.79 8.02 -2.84
C PHE A 58 2.16 9.09 -3.72
N TYR A 59 1.97 10.33 -3.24
CA TYR A 59 1.50 11.44 -4.06
C TYR A 59 2.39 11.62 -5.30
N ASN A 60 3.72 11.62 -5.13
CA ASN A 60 4.64 11.76 -6.25
C ASN A 60 4.51 10.63 -7.28
N LYS A 61 4.18 9.41 -6.85
CA LYS A 61 3.97 8.25 -7.74
C LYS A 61 2.64 8.29 -8.51
N VAL A 62 1.68 9.13 -8.10
CA VAL A 62 0.33 9.16 -8.70
C VAL A 62 -0.06 10.50 -9.33
N LYS A 63 0.59 11.62 -8.99
CA LYS A 63 0.22 12.97 -9.47
C LYS A 63 0.13 13.08 -11.00
N ALA A 64 1.03 12.43 -11.73
CA ALA A 64 1.05 12.46 -13.19
C ALA A 64 -0.05 11.58 -13.83
N LEU A 65 -0.76 10.77 -13.04
CA LEU A 65 -1.83 9.91 -13.54
C LEU A 65 -3.18 10.64 -13.60
N HIS A 66 -3.34 11.78 -12.91
CA HIS A 66 -4.62 12.49 -12.78
C HIS A 66 -5.75 11.55 -12.32
N ILE A 67 -5.54 10.91 -11.17
CA ILE A 67 -6.50 9.98 -10.57
C ILE A 67 -7.56 10.74 -9.76
N ASN A 68 -8.75 10.15 -9.63
CA ASN A 68 -9.83 10.69 -8.81
C ASN A 68 -9.70 10.26 -7.35
N ALA A 69 -9.25 9.02 -7.10
CA ALA A 69 -9.15 8.50 -5.75
C ALA A 69 -8.05 7.44 -5.56
N ILE A 70 -7.60 7.30 -4.32
CA ILE A 70 -6.60 6.31 -3.88
C ILE A 70 -7.08 5.56 -2.63
N GLY A 71 -6.88 4.25 -2.57
CA GLY A 71 -7.47 3.42 -1.52
C GLY A 71 -7.09 1.96 -1.62
N GLY A 72 -7.54 1.13 -0.69
CA GLY A 72 -7.23 -0.30 -0.70
C GLY A 72 -7.91 -1.05 0.43
N LEU A 73 -7.56 -2.31 0.61
CA LEU A 73 -8.16 -3.14 1.65
C LEU A 73 -7.73 -2.68 3.04
N THR A 74 -8.71 -2.40 3.90
CA THR A 74 -8.48 -2.03 5.29
C THR A 74 -7.75 -3.15 6.05
N LEU A 75 -6.83 -2.87 6.97
CA LEU A 75 -6.43 -1.56 7.48
C LEU A 75 -5.09 -1.08 6.91
N GLY A 76 -4.30 -1.96 6.28
CA GLY A 76 -2.94 -1.62 5.82
C GLY A 76 -2.91 -0.47 4.82
N ALA A 77 -3.89 -0.43 3.92
CA ALA A 77 -4.02 0.61 2.91
C ALA A 77 -4.43 1.99 3.47
N ASP A 78 -5.21 2.02 4.55
CA ASP A 78 -5.92 3.22 5.01
C ASP A 78 -4.95 4.39 5.33
N PRO A 79 -3.87 4.21 6.12
CA PRO A 79 -2.98 5.31 6.44
C PRO A 79 -2.22 5.83 5.21
N ILE A 80 -1.90 4.96 4.25
CA ILE A 80 -1.23 5.34 3.01
C ILE A 80 -2.17 6.21 2.16
N ALA A 81 -3.42 5.77 2.00
CA ALA A 81 -4.43 6.50 1.24
C ALA A 81 -4.73 7.87 1.87
N PHE A 82 -4.91 7.92 3.19
CA PHE A 82 -5.22 9.16 3.92
C PHE A 82 -4.06 10.15 3.86
N ALA A 83 -2.82 9.69 4.10
CA ALA A 83 -1.65 10.56 4.00
C ALA A 83 -1.45 11.10 2.58
N THR A 84 -1.71 10.28 1.56
CA THR A 84 -1.61 10.70 0.16
C THR A 84 -2.66 11.75 -0.18
N ALA A 85 -3.93 11.52 0.20
CA ALA A 85 -5.02 12.47 -0.01
C ALA A 85 -4.75 13.81 0.68
N MET A 86 -4.28 13.79 1.93
CA MET A 86 -3.88 14.99 2.67
C MET A 86 -2.80 15.78 1.93
N VAL A 87 -1.72 15.12 1.50
CA VAL A 87 -0.65 15.79 0.75
C VAL A 87 -1.15 16.34 -0.58
N SER A 88 -2.01 15.60 -1.29
CA SER A 88 -2.57 16.06 -2.56
C SER A 88 -3.40 17.35 -2.42
N GLY A 89 -4.17 17.47 -1.33
CA GLY A 89 -4.90 18.69 -1.01
C GLY A 89 -4.01 19.87 -0.67
N MET A 90 -2.82 19.64 -0.10
CA MET A 90 -1.80 20.67 0.12
C MET A 90 -1.09 21.11 -1.18
N GLN A 91 -1.35 20.45 -2.31
CA GLN A 91 -0.76 20.74 -3.62
C GLN A 91 -1.80 21.24 -4.63
N ASP A 92 -3.02 21.57 -4.18
CA ASP A 92 -4.15 21.98 -5.01
C ASP A 92 -4.51 20.95 -6.11
N ASP A 93 -4.20 19.66 -5.87
CA ASP A 93 -4.42 18.52 -6.76
C ASP A 93 -5.20 17.45 -6.00
N ALA A 94 -6.38 17.81 -5.48
CA ALA A 94 -7.11 17.02 -4.49
C ALA A 94 -7.52 15.64 -5.03
N ILE A 95 -6.92 14.59 -4.45
CA ILE A 95 -7.26 13.19 -4.68
C ILE A 95 -8.05 12.68 -3.48
N ASN A 96 -9.22 12.08 -3.71
CA ASN A 96 -10.02 11.50 -2.64
C ASN A 96 -9.35 10.23 -2.08
N ALA A 97 -9.44 10.02 -0.77
CA ALA A 97 -9.17 8.70 -0.20
C ALA A 97 -10.45 7.85 -0.22
N PHE A 98 -10.29 6.54 -0.42
CA PHE A 98 -11.35 5.56 -0.22
C PHE A 98 -10.84 4.32 0.53
N VAL A 99 -11.76 3.56 1.10
CA VAL A 99 -11.46 2.34 1.87
C VAL A 99 -12.24 1.17 1.28
N VAL A 100 -11.56 0.05 1.07
CA VAL A 100 -12.21 -1.24 0.77
C VAL A 100 -12.36 -2.02 2.08
N ARG A 101 -13.60 -2.37 2.41
CA ARG A 101 -13.95 -3.09 3.63
C ARG A 101 -13.63 -4.57 3.49
N LYS A 102 -13.32 -5.23 4.61
CA LYS A 102 -13.22 -6.71 4.68
C LYS A 102 -14.56 -7.43 4.55
N LYS A 103 -15.67 -6.73 4.81
CA LYS A 103 -17.02 -7.28 4.74
C LYS A 103 -17.92 -6.29 4.01
N ALA A 104 -18.76 -6.82 3.13
CA ALA A 104 -19.78 -6.04 2.44
C ALA A 104 -20.72 -5.36 3.44
N LYS A 105 -21.22 -4.18 3.07
CA LYS A 105 -22.36 -3.54 3.72
C LYS A 105 -23.62 -4.35 3.45
N GLU A 106 -24.53 -4.34 4.42
CA GLU A 106 -25.85 -4.95 4.28
C GLU A 106 -26.71 -4.17 3.26
N HIS A 107 -26.50 -2.84 3.16
CA HIS A 107 -27.25 -1.94 2.28
C HIS A 107 -26.33 -0.90 1.59
N GLY A 108 -26.75 -0.38 0.42
CA GLY A 108 -26.07 0.70 -0.31
C GLY A 108 -25.54 0.33 -1.71
N LEU A 109 -25.21 1.36 -2.51
CA LEU A 109 -24.85 1.26 -3.94
C LEU A 109 -23.41 0.77 -4.19
N MET A 110 -22.49 0.91 -3.21
CA MET A 110 -21.12 0.37 -3.27
C MET A 110 -20.82 -0.45 -2.02
N LYS A 111 -21.22 -1.72 -2.06
CA LYS A 111 -21.24 -2.60 -0.87
C LYS A 111 -19.89 -2.71 -0.16
N TRP A 112 -18.79 -2.66 -0.90
CA TRP A 112 -17.45 -2.87 -0.36
C TRP A 112 -16.69 -1.58 -0.04
N LEU A 113 -17.14 -0.43 -0.56
CA LEU A 113 -16.34 0.78 -0.58
C LEU A 113 -16.92 1.88 0.32
N GLU A 114 -16.03 2.62 0.97
CA GLU A 114 -16.33 3.87 1.67
C GLU A 114 -15.50 5.01 1.09
N GLY A 115 -16.09 6.21 0.97
CA GLY A 115 -15.42 7.39 0.45
C GLY A 115 -16.27 8.14 -0.59
N ASN A 116 -15.79 9.32 -1.01
CA ASN A 116 -16.43 10.11 -2.06
C ASN A 116 -15.91 9.66 -3.44
N ILE A 117 -16.48 8.55 -3.93
CA ILE A 117 -16.11 7.91 -5.21
C ILE A 117 -17.36 7.61 -6.03
N ARG A 118 -17.20 7.61 -7.35
CA ARG A 118 -18.29 7.41 -8.33
C ARG A 118 -17.89 6.37 -9.37
N GLU A 119 -18.88 5.75 -9.99
CA GLU A 119 -18.64 4.86 -11.13
C GLU A 119 -17.83 5.59 -12.22
N GLY A 120 -16.84 4.92 -12.80
CA GLY A 120 -15.95 5.48 -13.81
C GLY A 120 -14.73 6.24 -13.25
N ASP A 121 -14.68 6.53 -11.95
CA ASP A 121 -13.52 7.19 -11.33
C ASP A 121 -12.24 6.38 -11.57
N ARG A 122 -11.17 7.10 -11.92
CA ARG A 122 -9.82 6.53 -12.09
C ARG A 122 -9.17 6.39 -10.74
N VAL A 123 -8.81 5.16 -10.36
CA VAL A 123 -8.30 4.88 -9.01
C VAL A 123 -6.98 4.13 -9.00
N VAL A 124 -6.22 4.35 -7.93
CA VAL A 124 -5.02 3.58 -7.60
C VAL A 124 -5.28 2.78 -6.33
N ILE A 125 -4.94 1.48 -6.39
CA ILE A 125 -5.01 0.59 -5.23
C ILE A 125 -3.70 0.65 -4.46
N VAL A 126 -3.74 0.71 -3.13
CA VAL A 126 -2.54 0.69 -2.28
C VAL A 126 -2.59 -0.41 -1.23
N ASP A 127 -1.42 -0.84 -0.76
CA ASP A 127 -1.26 -1.83 0.30
C ASP A 127 0.01 -1.56 1.12
N ASP A 128 0.03 -1.93 2.41
CA ASP A 128 1.20 -1.74 3.26
C ASP A 128 2.28 -2.79 2.95
N VAL A 129 1.88 -4.06 2.81
CA VAL A 129 2.80 -5.16 2.54
C VAL A 129 2.18 -6.15 1.56
N VAL A 130 2.83 -6.35 0.42
CA VAL A 130 2.44 -7.40 -0.54
C VAL A 130 3.27 -8.66 -0.30
N THR A 131 2.58 -9.76 0.00
CA THR A 131 3.17 -11.11 0.07
C THR A 131 2.78 -11.91 -1.17
N THR A 132 1.58 -12.53 -1.14
CA THR A 132 0.97 -13.22 -2.28
C THR A 132 0.09 -12.29 -3.12
N GLY A 133 -0.15 -11.06 -2.65
CA GLY A 133 -0.99 -10.06 -3.32
C GLY A 133 -2.50 -10.25 -3.13
N GLN A 134 -2.96 -11.26 -2.38
CA GLN A 134 -4.40 -11.57 -2.28
C GLN A 134 -5.25 -10.38 -1.79
N SER A 135 -4.84 -9.71 -0.71
CA SER A 135 -5.55 -8.52 -0.21
C SER A 135 -5.67 -7.41 -1.26
N THR A 136 -4.60 -7.17 -2.01
CA THR A 136 -4.57 -6.18 -3.09
C THR A 136 -5.47 -6.61 -4.24
N ILE A 137 -5.48 -7.91 -4.59
CA ILE A 137 -6.37 -8.48 -5.61
C ILE A 137 -7.84 -8.34 -5.20
N ASP A 138 -8.18 -8.65 -3.95
CA ASP A 138 -9.54 -8.48 -3.44
C ASP A 138 -9.99 -7.01 -3.54
N ALA A 139 -9.10 -6.06 -3.21
CA ALA A 139 -9.36 -4.64 -3.38
C ALA A 139 -9.56 -4.23 -4.85
N ILE A 140 -8.75 -4.77 -5.77
CA ILE A 140 -8.90 -4.56 -7.22
C ILE A 140 -10.25 -5.08 -7.70
N ASP A 141 -10.62 -6.30 -7.30
CA ASP A 141 -11.86 -6.95 -7.71
C ASP A 141 -13.07 -6.16 -7.18
N HIS A 142 -13.09 -5.76 -5.91
CA HIS A 142 -14.18 -4.94 -5.34
C HIS A 142 -14.28 -3.53 -5.94
N ALA A 143 -13.16 -2.91 -6.30
CA ALA A 143 -13.15 -1.64 -7.01
C ALA A 143 -13.78 -1.78 -8.41
N ARG A 144 -13.44 -2.86 -9.14
CA ARG A 144 -14.01 -3.16 -10.46
C ARG A 144 -15.48 -3.55 -10.40
N GLU A 145 -15.90 -4.32 -9.40
CA GLU A 145 -17.32 -4.60 -9.12
C GLU A 145 -18.13 -3.32 -8.93
N SER A 146 -17.50 -2.30 -8.35
CA SER A 146 -18.08 -0.96 -8.17
C SER A 146 -17.87 -0.03 -9.38
N LYS A 147 -17.49 -0.59 -10.53
CA LYS A 147 -17.24 0.08 -11.81
C LYS A 147 -16.17 1.18 -11.77
N LEU A 148 -15.19 1.07 -10.88
CA LEU A 148 -14.04 1.97 -10.86
C LEU A 148 -13.01 1.55 -11.91
N ASN A 149 -12.30 2.53 -12.48
CA ASN A 149 -11.22 2.31 -13.42
C ASN A 149 -9.88 2.19 -12.67
N VAL A 150 -9.50 0.97 -12.30
CA VAL A 150 -8.25 0.68 -11.59
C VAL A 150 -7.05 0.81 -12.53
N LEU A 151 -6.22 1.83 -12.33
CA LEU A 151 -5.06 2.11 -13.19
C LEU A 151 -3.83 1.29 -12.81
N LYS A 152 -3.52 1.23 -11.51
CA LYS A 152 -2.37 0.49 -10.97
C LYS A 152 -2.56 0.17 -9.49
N ALA A 153 -1.71 -0.73 -8.98
CA ALA A 153 -1.55 -1.02 -7.58
C ALA A 153 -0.14 -0.63 -7.09
N ILE A 154 -0.02 -0.06 -5.89
CA ILE A 154 1.26 0.34 -5.30
C ILE A 154 1.36 -0.20 -3.87
N ALA A 155 2.41 -0.97 -3.57
CA ALA A 155 2.71 -1.39 -2.21
C ALA A 155 3.76 -0.48 -1.55
N LEU A 156 3.70 -0.30 -0.22
CA LEU A 156 4.84 0.28 0.50
C LEU A 156 6.02 -0.71 0.50
N VAL A 157 5.78 -1.98 0.83
CA VAL A 157 6.79 -3.05 0.75
C VAL A 157 6.30 -4.24 -0.06
N ASP A 158 7.04 -4.63 -1.09
CA ASP A 158 6.89 -5.92 -1.77
C ASP A 158 7.84 -6.97 -1.16
N ARG A 159 7.30 -8.07 -0.66
CA ARG A 159 8.10 -9.17 -0.10
C ARG A 159 8.79 -10.03 -1.16
N GLN A 160 8.46 -9.85 -2.44
CA GLN A 160 8.96 -10.64 -3.56
C GLN A 160 8.65 -12.14 -3.38
N GLU A 161 7.41 -12.44 -2.98
CA GLU A 161 6.90 -13.80 -2.74
C GLU A 161 5.75 -14.18 -3.70
N GLY A 162 5.78 -13.68 -4.93
CA GLY A 162 4.79 -13.97 -5.98
C GLY A 162 3.64 -12.96 -6.11
N GLY A 163 3.58 -11.96 -5.22
CA GLY A 163 2.49 -10.99 -5.18
C GLY A 163 2.40 -10.11 -6.41
N ARG A 164 3.54 -9.63 -6.92
CA ARG A 164 3.64 -8.87 -8.17
C ARG A 164 2.98 -9.61 -9.33
N GLU A 165 3.41 -10.84 -9.56
CA GLU A 165 2.95 -11.66 -10.68
C GLU A 165 1.46 -11.96 -10.56
N ASN A 166 0.97 -12.21 -9.34
CA ASN A 166 -0.44 -12.47 -9.09
C ASN A 166 -1.32 -11.24 -9.37
N ILE A 167 -0.86 -10.04 -8.98
CA ILE A 167 -1.54 -8.77 -9.24
C ILE A 167 -1.51 -8.44 -10.73
N GLU A 168 -0.36 -8.56 -11.39
CA GLU A 168 -0.22 -8.24 -12.81
C GLU A 168 -1.06 -9.17 -13.71
N ARG A 169 -1.32 -10.42 -13.30
CA ARG A 169 -2.29 -11.31 -13.97
C ARG A 169 -3.73 -10.79 -13.96
N LYS A 170 -4.09 -9.87 -13.05
CA LYS A 170 -5.37 -9.14 -13.08
C LYS A 170 -5.36 -7.98 -14.08
N LYS A 171 -4.33 -7.86 -14.94
CA LYS A 171 -4.14 -6.76 -15.89
C LYS A 171 -4.07 -5.40 -15.19
N VAL A 172 -3.33 -5.35 -14.07
CA VAL A 172 -3.09 -4.14 -13.28
C VAL A 172 -1.58 -3.98 -13.13
N LEU A 173 -1.05 -2.80 -13.47
CA LEU A 173 0.36 -2.50 -13.25
C LEU A 173 0.68 -2.52 -11.75
N PHE A 174 1.80 -3.12 -11.35
CA PHE A 174 2.21 -3.16 -9.96
C PHE A 174 3.56 -2.45 -9.73
N GLU A 175 3.60 -1.62 -8.69
CA GLU A 175 4.80 -0.94 -8.22
C GLU A 175 4.95 -1.13 -6.71
N SER A 176 6.17 -0.98 -6.20
CA SER A 176 6.40 -0.83 -4.77
C SER A 176 7.32 0.36 -4.48
N VAL A 177 7.28 0.88 -3.26
CA VAL A 177 8.27 1.86 -2.79
C VAL A 177 9.57 1.15 -2.41
N PHE A 178 9.44 0.05 -1.66
CA PHE A 178 10.57 -0.79 -1.26
C PHE A 178 10.28 -2.26 -1.55
N THR A 179 11.34 -3.05 -1.56
CA THR A 179 11.32 -4.50 -1.64
C THR A 179 11.89 -5.11 -0.36
N ARG A 180 11.68 -6.42 -0.16
CA ARG A 180 12.39 -7.19 0.86
C ARG A 180 13.90 -7.03 0.72
N ASP A 181 14.41 -7.05 -0.51
CA ASP A 181 15.85 -6.93 -0.75
C ASP A 181 16.40 -5.56 -0.32
N ASP A 182 15.64 -4.48 -0.50
CA ASP A 182 16.01 -3.15 0.02
C ASP A 182 16.18 -3.18 1.55
N LEU A 183 15.21 -3.76 2.27
CA LEU A 183 15.26 -3.92 3.73
C LEU A 183 16.45 -4.78 4.17
N MET A 184 16.64 -5.93 3.53
CA MET A 184 17.74 -6.86 3.83
C MET A 184 19.12 -6.24 3.56
N SER A 185 19.23 -5.41 2.50
CA SER A 185 20.49 -4.79 2.11
C SER A 185 21.00 -3.80 3.17
N VAL A 186 20.09 -3.07 3.81
CA VAL A 186 20.44 -2.11 4.86
C VAL A 186 20.65 -2.85 6.19
N TYR A 187 19.81 -3.83 6.53
CA TYR A 187 19.98 -4.63 7.74
C TYR A 187 21.37 -5.29 7.81
N LYS A 188 21.88 -5.83 6.69
CA LYS A 188 23.22 -6.45 6.62
C LYS A 188 24.39 -5.48 6.81
N ARG A 189 24.15 -4.17 6.75
CA ARG A 189 25.18 -3.12 6.90
C ARG A 189 25.22 -2.53 8.31
N THR A 190 24.24 -2.88 9.14
CA THR A 190 24.16 -2.54 10.58
C THR A 190 24.65 -3.70 11.43
#